data_AF-A0A6A3EHM1-F1
#
_entry.id   AF-A0A6A3EHM1-F1
#
_cell.length_a   1.000
_cell.length_b   1.000
_cell.length_c   1.000
_cell.angle_alpha   90.00
_cell.angle_beta   90.00
_cell.angle_gamma   90.00
#
_symmetry.space_group_name_H-M   'P 1'
#
loop_
_entity.id
_entity.type
_entity.pdbx_description
1 polymer ?
#
loop_
_entity_poly.entity_id
_entity_poly.type
_entity_poly.pdbx_seq_one_letter_code
_entity_poly.pdbx_strand_id
1 'polypeptide(L)'
;MGNVWSYYAGDSDAFDKAACLPTGDACTAFCTLFRRSAAKVVLQQEASGLTSAREQVLLTLENWISEASVLYDQQSEFPVMVTMQEELRFEAGDASHHTPLEGGVPASLEENILKGLCSNPLSTPDSIFKIMVQLGKSLRGDEFLRVVGKYPRAARMFASQQLVARSDVCNSYKMSVLKGDYSQAAAVVGKAAYGDSVLETKRSRLKEAFKLLQASMDTSSLSITSTLSLSATELHKLSSSRSADSFDQVMTNAMLELIETQRSMERTLSLPAGLLVGSSLVETVQKLVTLHPLHRQALVLAVDCVETYCIPPRQFWWTLLRVLARTDQWETLLALAGAIRPPIGYVPIIEVMLDEDKQNLARILLDAIQDRDEREQVAALLAEDQENDQEPRQLDTL
;
A
#
# COMPACT_ATOMS: atom_id res chain seq x y z
N MET A 1 -12.30 0.49 -8.55
CA MET A 1 -11.32 0.80 -9.61
C MET A 1 -10.85 -0.48 -10.28
N GLY A 2 -11.71 -1.18 -11.02
CA GLY A 2 -11.36 -2.42 -11.70
C GLY A 2 -11.58 -2.22 -13.19
N ASN A 3 -10.53 -2.42 -14.00
CA ASN A 3 -10.50 -2.59 -15.47
C ASN A 3 -9.17 -2.10 -16.11
N VAL A 4 -8.20 -1.59 -15.34
CA VAL A 4 -6.94 -1.05 -15.93
C VAL A 4 -5.84 -2.10 -16.06
N TRP A 5 -5.90 -3.21 -15.30
CA TRP A 5 -4.79 -4.16 -15.19
C TRP A 5 -4.72 -5.21 -16.31
N SER A 6 -5.81 -5.45 -17.04
CA SER A 6 -5.83 -6.40 -18.16
C SER A 6 -4.98 -5.94 -19.35
N TYR A 7 -4.63 -4.65 -19.43
CA TYR A 7 -3.73 -4.12 -20.46
C TYR A 7 -2.26 -4.49 -20.23
N TYR A 8 -1.90 -4.94 -19.02
CA TYR A 8 -0.54 -5.28 -18.62
C TYR A 8 -0.32 -6.78 -18.44
N ALA A 9 -1.34 -7.61 -18.68
CA ALA A 9 -1.17 -9.04 -18.84
C ALA A 9 -0.53 -9.29 -20.21
N GLY A 10 0.66 -9.86 -20.24
CA GLY A 10 1.18 -10.46 -21.49
C GLY A 10 0.34 -11.68 -21.91
N ASP A 11 0.77 -12.41 -22.93
CA ASP A 11 0.12 -13.64 -23.43
C ASP A 11 -0.09 -14.76 -22.37
N SER A 12 0.39 -14.57 -21.14
CA SER A 12 0.42 -15.57 -20.06
C SER A 12 -0.52 -15.33 -18.87
N ASP A 13 -1.39 -14.31 -18.89
CA ASP A 13 -2.23 -13.89 -17.75
C ASP A 13 -1.46 -13.58 -16.45
N ALA A 14 -0.13 -13.46 -16.53
CA ALA A 14 0.74 -13.13 -15.40
C ALA A 14 1.11 -11.64 -15.43
N PHE A 15 1.05 -11.00 -14.27
CA PHE A 15 1.45 -9.60 -14.12
C PHE A 15 2.98 -9.49 -14.19
N ASP A 16 3.49 -8.77 -15.19
CA ASP A 16 4.90 -8.45 -15.32
C ASP A 16 5.20 -7.06 -14.72
N LYS A 17 5.76 -7.07 -13.52
CA LYS A 17 6.21 -5.85 -12.83
C LYS A 17 7.29 -5.11 -13.64
N ALA A 18 8.19 -5.82 -14.30
CA ALA A 18 9.31 -5.19 -15.03
C ALA A 18 8.81 -4.43 -16.27
N ALA A 19 7.78 -4.94 -16.94
CA ALA A 19 7.15 -4.26 -18.08
C ALA A 19 6.42 -2.95 -17.68
N CYS A 20 5.99 -2.82 -16.43
CA CYS A 20 5.28 -1.64 -15.93
C CYS A 20 6.23 -0.54 -15.39
N LEU A 21 7.51 -0.87 -15.19
CA LEU A 21 8.50 0.07 -14.68
C LEU A 21 9.16 0.82 -15.84
N PRO A 22 9.49 2.11 -15.67
CA PRO A 22 10.22 2.85 -16.69
C PRO A 22 11.54 2.15 -17.01
N THR A 23 11.87 2.04 -18.30
CA THR A 23 13.13 1.43 -18.77
C THR A 23 14.32 2.04 -18.04
N GLY A 24 15.14 1.18 -17.42
CA GLY A 24 15.99 1.50 -16.28
C GLY A 24 17.04 2.58 -16.47
N ASP A 25 17.39 2.96 -17.71
CA ASP A 25 18.54 3.83 -17.97
C ASP A 25 18.36 5.26 -17.44
N ALA A 26 17.16 5.84 -17.54
CA ALA A 26 16.92 7.21 -17.08
C ALA A 26 16.81 7.32 -15.55
N CYS A 27 16.17 6.33 -14.91
CA CYS A 27 16.00 6.30 -13.46
C CYS A 27 17.34 6.02 -12.75
N THR A 28 18.14 5.09 -13.27
CA THR A 28 19.48 4.77 -12.74
C THR A 28 20.45 5.94 -12.93
N ALA A 29 20.43 6.61 -14.09
CA ALA A 29 21.22 7.82 -14.30
C ALA A 29 20.86 8.94 -13.30
N PHE A 30 19.56 9.16 -13.05
CA PHE A 30 19.11 10.09 -12.02
C PHE A 30 19.61 9.69 -10.63
N CYS A 31 19.40 8.42 -10.22
CA CYS A 31 19.79 7.93 -8.89
C CYS A 31 21.30 8.01 -8.67
N THR A 32 22.12 7.69 -9.68
CA THR A 32 23.58 7.78 -9.58
C THR A 32 24.07 9.22 -9.41
N LEU A 33 23.51 10.17 -10.16
CA LEU A 33 23.80 11.60 -9.99
C LEU A 33 23.35 12.07 -8.60
N PHE A 34 22.11 11.73 -8.22
CA PHE A 34 21.55 12.14 -6.94
C PHE A 34 22.34 11.57 -5.76
N ARG A 35 22.76 10.30 -5.82
CA ARG A 35 23.62 9.68 -4.80
C ARG A 35 24.93 10.43 -4.62
N ARG A 36 25.56 10.89 -5.71
CA ARG A 36 26.78 11.72 -5.64
C ARG A 36 26.49 13.08 -4.98
N SER A 37 25.38 13.71 -5.33
CA SER A 37 24.93 14.96 -4.71
C SER A 37 24.67 14.78 -3.21
N ALA A 38 23.85 13.80 -2.84
CA ALA A 38 23.55 13.45 -1.46
C ALA A 38 24.83 13.16 -0.66
N ALA A 39 25.77 12.38 -1.21
CA ALA A 39 27.05 12.12 -0.57
C ALA A 39 27.88 13.40 -0.36
N LYS A 40 27.85 14.35 -1.31
CA LYS A 40 28.51 15.64 -1.17
C LYS A 40 27.87 16.48 -0.06
N VAL A 41 26.54 16.55 0.00
CA VAL A 41 25.80 17.25 1.06
C VAL A 41 26.15 16.65 2.44
N VAL A 42 26.18 15.32 2.53
CA VAL A 42 26.59 14.57 3.73
C VAL A 42 28.01 14.91 4.19
N LEU A 43 28.94 15.16 3.26
CA LEU A 43 30.32 15.53 3.57
C LEU A 43 30.46 17.01 3.97
N GLN A 44 29.64 17.90 3.41
CA GLN A 44 29.73 19.35 3.61
C GLN A 44 29.06 19.84 4.90
N GLN A 45 28.07 19.10 5.42
CA GLN A 45 27.46 19.45 6.70
C GLN A 45 28.44 19.10 7.84
N GLU A 46 28.90 20.10 8.58
CA GLU A 46 29.56 19.88 9.88
C GLU A 46 28.56 19.20 10.83
N ALA A 47 29.05 18.40 11.77
CA ALA A 47 28.19 17.76 12.76
C ALA A 47 27.67 18.82 13.73
N SER A 48 26.69 19.62 13.31
CA SER A 48 25.92 20.47 14.20
C SER A 48 25.02 19.56 15.04
N GLY A 49 25.65 18.91 16.03
CA GLY A 49 25.01 18.13 17.08
C GLY A 49 24.24 19.03 18.05
N LEU A 50 23.37 19.90 17.54
CA LEU A 50 22.41 20.64 18.35
C LEU A 50 21.37 19.62 18.82
N THR A 51 21.39 19.32 20.12
CA THR A 51 20.42 18.45 20.80
C THR A 51 18.98 18.79 20.47
N SER A 52 18.68 20.09 20.28
CA SER A 52 17.36 20.58 19.85
C SER A 52 16.90 20.02 18.50
N ALA A 53 17.78 19.92 17.50
CA ALA A 53 17.42 19.38 16.18
C ALA A 53 17.15 17.87 16.24
N ARG A 54 17.89 17.17 17.12
CA ARG A 54 17.66 15.75 17.42
C ARG A 54 16.33 15.48 18.08
N GLU A 55 15.98 16.29 19.08
CA GLU A 55 14.68 16.19 19.76
C GLU A 55 13.53 16.46 18.79
N GLN A 56 13.64 17.47 17.92
CA GLN A 56 12.59 17.81 16.95
C GLN A 56 12.37 16.72 15.90
N VAL A 57 13.45 16.11 15.37
CA VAL A 57 13.34 14.98 14.43
C VAL A 57 12.69 13.76 15.10
N LEU A 58 13.08 13.42 16.33
CA LEU A 58 12.48 12.31 17.07
C LEU A 58 11.00 12.57 17.37
N LEU A 59 10.65 13.79 17.79
CA LEU A 59 9.27 14.19 18.05
C LEU A 59 8.40 14.15 16.78
N THR A 60 8.98 14.51 15.63
CA THR A 60 8.30 14.41 14.32
C THR A 60 8.03 12.96 13.94
N LEU A 61 8.97 12.06 14.23
CA LEU A 61 8.84 10.63 13.96
C LEU A 61 7.90 9.92 14.95
N GLU A 62 7.88 10.34 16.21
CA GLU A 62 6.95 9.82 17.23
C GLU A 62 5.51 10.20 16.90
N ASN A 63 5.28 11.42 16.44
CA ASN A 63 3.98 11.90 15.98
C ASN A 63 3.70 11.61 14.50
N TRP A 64 4.46 10.68 13.91
CA TRP A 64 4.28 10.34 12.51
C TRP A 64 2.97 9.58 12.31
N ILE A 65 1.98 10.25 11.71
CA ILE A 65 0.72 9.64 11.32
C ILE A 65 1.03 8.64 10.20
N SER A 66 0.89 7.34 10.51
CA SER A 66 1.11 6.30 9.50
C SER A 66 0.08 6.47 8.38
N GLU A 67 0.52 6.33 7.12
CA GLU A 67 -0.40 6.36 5.96
C GLU A 67 -1.55 5.35 6.12
N ALA A 68 -1.27 4.29 6.87
CA ALA A 68 -2.22 3.27 7.24
C ALA A 68 -3.41 3.77 8.04
N SER A 69 -3.14 4.64 9.01
CA SER A 69 -4.18 5.24 9.83
C SER A 69 -5.08 6.14 9.00
N VAL A 70 -4.56 6.83 7.98
CA VAL A 70 -5.34 7.76 7.15
C VAL A 70 -6.20 7.04 6.10
N LEU A 71 -5.65 6.02 5.44
CA LEU A 71 -6.34 5.33 4.35
C LEU A 71 -7.42 4.35 4.81
N TYR A 72 -7.31 3.83 6.04
CA TYR A 72 -8.20 2.80 6.56
C TYR A 72 -8.97 3.23 7.83
N ASP A 73 -8.97 4.53 8.18
CA ASP A 73 -9.65 5.05 9.39
C ASP A 73 -11.17 5.07 9.33
N GLN A 74 -11.77 4.66 8.20
CA GLN A 74 -13.21 4.49 8.18
C GLN A 74 -13.57 3.28 9.04
N GLN A 75 -13.99 3.52 10.28
CA GLN A 75 -14.46 2.50 11.24
C GLN A 75 -15.52 1.54 10.66
N SER A 76 -16.17 1.92 9.56
CA SER A 76 -17.13 1.14 8.79
C SER A 76 -16.53 0.20 7.73
N GLU A 77 -15.26 0.35 7.35
CA GLU A 77 -14.64 -0.44 6.29
C GLU A 77 -13.85 -1.64 6.82
N PHE A 78 -13.15 -1.48 7.95
CA PHE A 78 -12.52 -2.61 8.65
C PHE A 78 -12.07 -2.23 10.08
N PRO A 79 -12.46 -2.97 11.14
CA PRO A 79 -11.83 -2.78 12.43
C PRO A 79 -10.38 -3.27 12.36
N VAL A 80 -9.42 -2.33 12.41
CA VAL A 80 -7.96 -2.60 12.36
C VAL A 80 -7.52 -3.60 13.45
N MET A 81 -8.29 -3.69 14.54
CA MET A 81 -8.10 -4.63 15.63
C MET A 81 -9.14 -5.75 15.55
N VAL A 82 -8.84 -6.83 14.84
CA VAL A 82 -9.67 -8.05 14.88
C VAL A 82 -9.05 -9.07 15.84
N THR A 83 -9.84 -9.54 16.80
CA THR A 83 -9.43 -10.63 17.68
C THR A 83 -9.41 -11.94 16.88
N MET A 84 -8.23 -12.57 16.78
CA MET A 84 -8.06 -13.88 16.14
C MET A 84 -7.98 -14.96 17.22
N GLN A 85 -8.79 -16.01 17.12
CA GLN A 85 -8.73 -17.14 18.06
C GLN A 85 -7.75 -18.22 17.60
N GLU A 86 -7.49 -18.30 16.29
CA GLU A 86 -6.63 -19.30 15.67
C GLU A 86 -5.77 -18.67 14.56
N GLU A 87 -4.55 -19.18 14.34
CA GLU A 87 -3.71 -18.75 13.23
C GLU A 87 -4.30 -19.23 11.89
N LEU A 88 -4.39 -18.32 10.91
CA LEU A 88 -4.84 -18.66 9.56
C LEU A 88 -3.66 -19.30 8.80
N ARG A 89 -3.61 -20.63 8.80
CA ARG A 89 -2.59 -21.40 8.08
C ARG A 89 -3.24 -22.14 6.93
N PHE A 90 -2.61 -22.05 5.76
CA PHE A 90 -3.01 -22.81 4.60
C PHE A 90 -2.16 -24.08 4.46
N GLU A 91 -2.78 -25.25 4.50
CA GLU A 91 -2.13 -26.52 4.18
C GLU A 91 -2.50 -26.95 2.76
N ALA A 92 -1.50 -27.31 1.94
CA ALA A 92 -1.73 -27.72 0.54
C ALA A 92 -2.64 -28.96 0.41
N GLY A 93 -2.81 -29.75 1.49
CA GLY A 93 -3.77 -30.84 1.57
C GLY A 93 -5.23 -30.39 1.44
N ASP A 94 -5.56 -29.17 1.86
CA ASP A 94 -6.90 -28.59 1.77
C ASP A 94 -7.34 -28.38 0.30
N ALA A 95 -6.37 -28.18 -0.61
CA ALA A 95 -6.64 -28.07 -2.04
C ALA A 95 -6.99 -29.42 -2.70
N SER A 96 -6.57 -30.54 -2.12
CA SER A 96 -6.85 -31.88 -2.64
C SER A 96 -8.24 -32.40 -2.28
N HIS A 97 -8.93 -31.75 -1.34
CA HIS A 97 -10.32 -32.07 -0.97
C HIS A 97 -11.36 -31.37 -1.85
N HIS A 98 -10.93 -30.69 -2.92
CA HIS A 98 -11.79 -30.23 -4.02
C HIS A 98 -12.34 -31.43 -4.80
N THR A 99 -13.34 -32.06 -4.21
CA THR A 99 -14.34 -32.81 -4.98
C THR A 99 -15.37 -31.80 -5.45
N PRO A 100 -15.45 -31.51 -6.76
CA PRO A 100 -16.54 -30.70 -7.28
C PRO A 100 -17.83 -31.49 -7.08
N LEU A 101 -18.62 -31.09 -6.08
CA LEU A 101 -19.95 -31.65 -5.85
C LEU A 101 -20.90 -31.05 -6.88
N GLU A 102 -20.82 -31.58 -8.10
CA GLU A 102 -21.98 -31.61 -8.99
C GLU A 102 -23.16 -32.22 -8.22
N GLY A 103 -24.29 -31.50 -8.17
CA GLY A 103 -25.61 -32.12 -8.03
C GLY A 103 -26.03 -32.71 -6.69
N GLY A 104 -25.43 -32.32 -5.55
CA GLY A 104 -25.89 -32.77 -4.24
C GLY A 104 -27.25 -32.16 -3.85
N VAL A 105 -28.30 -32.98 -3.79
CA VAL A 105 -29.62 -32.66 -3.22
C VAL A 105 -29.43 -31.96 -1.86
N PRO A 106 -30.10 -30.82 -1.58
CA PRO A 106 -30.02 -30.16 -0.27
C PRO A 106 -30.41 -31.15 0.83
N ALA A 107 -29.49 -31.38 1.77
CA ALA A 107 -29.57 -32.48 2.73
C ALA A 107 -30.61 -32.21 3.84
N SER A 108 -30.98 -30.94 4.05
CA SER A 108 -31.92 -30.53 5.09
C SER A 108 -33.04 -29.62 4.57
N LEU A 109 -34.15 -29.57 5.32
CA LEU A 109 -35.27 -28.66 5.03
C LEU A 109 -34.81 -27.20 5.08
N GLU A 110 -33.93 -26.87 6.01
CA GLU A 110 -33.39 -25.53 6.19
C GLU A 110 -32.47 -25.12 5.03
N GLU A 111 -31.70 -26.04 4.45
CA GLU A 111 -30.89 -25.78 3.25
C GLU A 111 -31.79 -25.49 2.04
N ASN A 112 -32.90 -26.22 1.90
CA ASN A 112 -33.90 -25.97 0.86
C ASN A 112 -34.54 -24.57 0.98
N ILE A 113 -34.91 -24.18 2.20
CA ILE A 113 -35.47 -22.85 2.47
C ILE A 113 -34.42 -21.77 2.17
N LEU A 114 -33.17 -21.98 2.59
CA LEU A 114 -32.06 -21.04 2.33
C LEU A 114 -31.83 -20.86 0.83
N LYS A 115 -31.84 -21.95 0.05
CA LYS A 115 -31.75 -21.92 -1.41
C LYS A 115 -32.87 -21.06 -2.01
N GLY A 116 -34.13 -21.32 -1.62
CA GLY A 116 -35.29 -20.56 -2.10
C GLY A 116 -35.19 -19.07 -1.78
N LEU A 117 -34.78 -18.72 -0.55
CA LEU A 117 -34.61 -17.33 -0.14
C LEU A 117 -33.47 -16.63 -0.89
N CYS A 118 -32.36 -17.34 -1.15
CA CYS A 118 -31.22 -16.77 -1.86
C CYS A 118 -31.50 -16.58 -3.36
N SER A 119 -32.30 -17.44 -3.98
CA SER A 119 -32.70 -17.35 -5.39
C SER A 119 -33.76 -16.26 -5.63
N ASN A 120 -34.57 -15.91 -4.64
CA ASN A 120 -35.59 -14.87 -4.79
C ASN A 120 -35.02 -13.47 -4.47
N PRO A 121 -34.98 -12.53 -5.44
CA PRO A 121 -34.45 -11.19 -5.22
C PRO A 121 -35.25 -10.37 -4.18
N LEU A 122 -36.54 -10.65 -4.01
CA LEU A 122 -37.43 -9.94 -3.08
C LEU A 122 -37.31 -10.41 -1.62
N SER A 123 -36.56 -11.49 -1.34
CA SER A 123 -36.35 -11.96 0.03
C SER A 123 -35.65 -10.90 0.87
N THR A 124 -36.10 -10.74 2.12
CA THR A 124 -35.48 -9.80 3.06
C THR A 124 -34.20 -10.39 3.67
N PRO A 125 -33.17 -9.55 3.95
CA PRO A 125 -31.96 -10.00 4.65
C PRO A 125 -32.26 -10.65 6.02
N ASP A 126 -33.26 -10.14 6.74
CA ASP A 126 -33.70 -10.70 8.03
C ASP A 126 -34.20 -12.15 7.92
N SER A 127 -34.91 -12.48 6.83
CA SER A 127 -35.37 -13.86 6.59
C SER A 127 -34.21 -14.82 6.33
N ILE A 128 -33.22 -14.37 5.55
CA ILE A 128 -31.99 -15.14 5.30
C ILE A 128 -31.23 -15.36 6.62
N PHE A 129 -31.16 -14.33 7.47
CA PHE A 129 -30.50 -14.41 8.77
C PHE A 129 -31.12 -15.43 9.70
N LYS A 130 -32.45 -15.38 9.86
CA LYS A 130 -33.17 -16.30 10.74
C LYS A 130 -32.91 -17.76 10.37
N ILE A 131 -32.93 -18.06 9.07
CA ILE A 131 -32.65 -19.42 8.58
C ILE A 131 -31.18 -19.79 8.78
N MET A 132 -30.24 -18.86 8.58
CA MET A 132 -28.82 -19.11 8.88
C MET A 132 -28.58 -19.41 10.37
N VAL A 133 -29.24 -18.70 11.29
CA VAL A 133 -29.16 -18.98 12.74
C VAL A 133 -29.74 -20.35 13.08
N GLN A 134 -30.81 -20.78 12.42
CA GLN A 134 -31.38 -22.12 12.60
C GLN A 134 -30.45 -23.21 12.04
N LEU A 135 -29.88 -22.99 10.85
CA LEU A 135 -28.87 -23.88 10.26
C LEU A 135 -27.63 -24.00 11.15
N GLY A 136 -27.16 -22.92 11.78
CA GLY A 136 -26.02 -22.96 12.69
C GLY A 136 -26.31 -23.72 14.00
N LYS A 137 -27.58 -23.98 14.34
CA LYS A 137 -27.97 -24.83 15.47
C LYS A 137 -28.02 -26.32 15.09
N SER A 138 -28.33 -26.62 13.83
CA SER A 138 -28.45 -28.00 13.34
C SER A 138 -27.13 -28.55 12.77
N LEU A 139 -26.36 -27.71 12.08
CA LEU A 139 -25.07 -28.05 11.49
C LEU A 139 -23.93 -27.49 12.34
N ARG A 140 -22.82 -28.24 12.46
CA ARG A 140 -21.65 -27.81 13.23
C ARG A 140 -20.54 -27.30 12.32
N GLY A 141 -19.89 -26.20 12.73
CA GLY A 141 -18.61 -25.71 12.18
C GLY A 141 -18.54 -25.73 10.66
N ASP A 142 -17.65 -26.58 10.13
CA ASP A 142 -17.31 -26.64 8.70
C ASP A 142 -18.47 -27.06 7.81
N GLU A 143 -19.38 -27.91 8.28
CA GLU A 143 -20.58 -28.31 7.51
C GLU A 143 -21.52 -27.11 7.30
N PHE A 144 -21.69 -26.30 8.34
CA PHE A 144 -22.46 -25.06 8.26
C PHE A 144 -21.81 -24.07 7.29
N LEU A 145 -20.49 -23.85 7.39
CA LEU A 145 -19.75 -22.96 6.49
C LEU A 145 -19.80 -23.44 5.04
N ARG A 146 -19.73 -24.76 4.81
CA ARG A 146 -19.88 -25.36 3.48
C ARG A 146 -21.27 -25.08 2.90
N VAL A 147 -22.33 -25.27 3.67
CA VAL A 147 -23.72 -25.03 3.22
C VAL A 147 -23.99 -23.56 2.95
N VAL A 148 -23.65 -22.67 3.89
CA VAL A 148 -23.79 -21.21 3.69
C VAL A 148 -22.94 -20.75 2.51
N GLY A 149 -21.77 -21.37 2.35
CA GLY A 149 -20.84 -21.07 1.30
C GLY A 149 -21.40 -21.29 -0.12
N LYS A 150 -22.22 -22.33 -0.33
CA LYS A 150 -22.84 -22.62 -1.63
C LYS A 150 -23.68 -21.47 -2.18
N TYR A 151 -24.25 -20.62 -1.30
CA TYR A 151 -25.19 -19.57 -1.69
C TYR A 151 -24.56 -18.18 -1.57
N PRO A 152 -24.25 -17.47 -2.68
CA PRO A 152 -23.52 -16.20 -2.65
C PRO A 152 -24.16 -15.10 -1.81
N ARG A 153 -25.50 -15.05 -1.75
CA ARG A 153 -26.23 -14.05 -0.95
C ARG A 153 -26.11 -14.33 0.55
N ALA A 154 -26.24 -15.59 0.96
CA ALA A 154 -26.04 -16.01 2.35
C ALA A 154 -24.58 -15.83 2.78
N ALA A 155 -23.61 -16.22 1.95
CA ALA A 155 -22.19 -16.07 2.24
C ALA A 155 -21.77 -14.60 2.43
N ARG A 156 -22.24 -13.69 1.57
CA ARG A 156 -21.99 -12.24 1.73
C ARG A 156 -22.59 -11.71 3.03
N MET A 157 -23.81 -12.11 3.35
CA MET A 157 -24.48 -11.68 4.57
C MET A 157 -23.76 -12.22 5.81
N PHE A 158 -23.37 -13.50 5.80
CA PHE A 158 -22.58 -14.12 6.86
C PHE A 158 -21.27 -13.36 7.09
N ALA A 159 -20.49 -13.12 6.03
CA ALA A 159 -19.24 -12.37 6.12
C ALA A 159 -19.46 -10.96 6.68
N SER A 160 -20.49 -10.25 6.23
CA SER A 160 -20.82 -8.91 6.75
C SER A 160 -21.17 -8.91 8.23
N GLN A 161 -21.88 -9.94 8.71
CA GLN A 161 -22.25 -10.06 10.11
C GLN A 161 -21.04 -10.36 10.98
N GLN A 162 -20.10 -11.19 10.49
CA GLN A 162 -18.87 -11.46 11.23
C GLN A 162 -18.06 -10.17 11.43
N LEU A 163 -17.96 -9.34 10.38
CA LEU A 163 -17.29 -8.04 10.45
C LEU A 163 -17.98 -7.07 11.43
N VAL A 164 -19.31 -6.94 11.36
CA VAL A 164 -20.08 -6.04 12.24
C VAL A 164 -20.04 -6.49 13.69
N ALA A 165 -20.05 -7.80 13.94
CA ALA A 165 -19.97 -8.35 15.29
C ALA A 165 -18.56 -8.28 15.90
N ARG A 166 -17.56 -7.77 15.15
CA ARG A 166 -16.12 -7.87 15.50
C ARG A 166 -15.72 -9.31 15.85
N SER A 167 -16.39 -10.28 15.25
CA SER A 167 -16.14 -11.69 15.53
C SER A 167 -15.00 -12.21 14.67
N ASP A 168 -14.60 -13.44 14.98
CA ASP A 168 -13.39 -14.04 14.47
C ASP A 168 -13.37 -14.16 12.93
N VAL A 169 -12.31 -13.60 12.34
CA VAL A 169 -12.01 -13.67 10.90
C VAL A 169 -11.75 -15.11 10.44
N CYS A 170 -11.42 -16.02 11.37
CA CYS A 170 -11.23 -17.45 11.10
C CYS A 170 -12.41 -18.09 10.35
N ASN A 171 -13.66 -17.75 10.67
CA ASN A 171 -14.82 -18.34 9.99
C ASN A 171 -14.96 -17.88 8.53
N SER A 172 -14.64 -16.61 8.26
CA SER A 172 -14.64 -16.09 6.90
C SER A 172 -13.53 -16.72 6.07
N TYR A 173 -12.35 -16.88 6.67
CA TYR A 173 -11.22 -17.57 6.04
C TYR A 173 -11.55 -19.04 5.72
N LYS A 174 -12.00 -19.80 6.73
CA LYS A 174 -12.37 -21.23 6.58
C LYS A 174 -13.45 -21.39 5.51
N MET A 175 -14.47 -20.54 5.49
CA MET A 175 -15.50 -20.56 4.45
C MET A 175 -14.92 -20.35 3.04
N SER A 176 -13.98 -19.42 2.86
CA SER A 176 -13.34 -19.17 1.57
C SER A 176 -12.46 -20.35 1.12
N VAL A 177 -11.67 -20.93 2.03
CA VAL A 177 -10.86 -22.12 1.75
C VAL A 177 -11.75 -23.31 1.37
N LEU A 178 -12.83 -23.57 2.13
CA LEU A 178 -13.77 -24.65 1.85
C LEU A 178 -14.51 -24.50 0.50
N LYS A 179 -14.59 -23.29 -0.04
CA LYS A 179 -15.14 -23.02 -1.38
C LYS A 179 -14.13 -23.16 -2.50
N GLY A 180 -12.83 -23.18 -2.19
CA GLY A 180 -11.77 -23.03 -3.17
C GLY A 180 -11.57 -21.60 -3.66
N ASP A 181 -12.15 -20.62 -2.96
CA ASP A 181 -11.98 -19.20 -3.26
C ASP A 181 -10.73 -18.67 -2.54
N TYR A 182 -9.57 -19.06 -3.06
CA TYR A 182 -8.28 -18.76 -2.43
C TYR A 182 -7.89 -17.29 -2.53
N SER A 183 -8.34 -16.57 -3.56
CA SER A 183 -8.12 -15.13 -3.68
C SER A 183 -8.85 -14.38 -2.55
N GLN A 184 -10.10 -14.73 -2.26
CA GLN A 184 -10.83 -14.17 -1.13
C GLN A 184 -10.21 -14.58 0.22
N ALA A 185 -9.70 -15.82 0.34
CA ALA A 185 -8.97 -16.25 1.53
C ALA A 185 -7.67 -15.46 1.73
N ALA A 186 -6.91 -15.22 0.66
CA ALA A 186 -5.69 -14.41 0.68
C ALA A 186 -5.98 -12.96 1.07
N ALA A 187 -7.04 -12.37 0.55
CA ALA A 187 -7.47 -11.02 0.92
C ALA A 187 -7.79 -10.90 2.40
N VAL A 188 -8.41 -11.94 2.99
CA VAL A 188 -8.71 -11.99 4.43
C VAL A 188 -7.41 -12.05 5.25
N VAL A 189 -6.47 -12.93 4.88
CA VAL A 189 -5.18 -13.07 5.57
C VAL A 189 -4.32 -11.82 5.42
N GLY A 190 -4.28 -11.22 4.23
CA GLY A 190 -3.55 -9.98 3.95
C GLY A 190 -4.09 -8.78 4.74
N LYS A 191 -5.42 -8.67 4.87
CA LYS A 191 -6.05 -7.68 5.75
C LYS A 191 -5.73 -7.93 7.23
N ALA A 192 -5.72 -9.18 7.68
CA ALA A 192 -5.31 -9.51 9.04
C ALA A 192 -3.85 -9.15 9.29
N ALA A 193 -2.95 -9.39 8.32
CA ALA A 193 -1.55 -9.02 8.40
C ALA A 193 -1.34 -7.50 8.59
N TYR A 194 -2.30 -6.70 8.12
CA TYR A 194 -2.23 -5.25 8.23
C TYR A 194 -2.45 -4.74 9.66
N GLY A 195 -3.39 -5.35 10.38
CA GLY A 195 -3.71 -5.02 11.78
C GLY A 195 -2.69 -5.52 12.79
N ASP A 196 -1.70 -6.29 12.36
CA ASP A 196 -0.66 -6.81 13.25
C ASP A 196 0.36 -5.75 13.64
N SER A 197 0.51 -5.55 14.94
CA SER A 197 1.61 -4.77 15.52
C SER A 197 2.92 -5.54 15.57
N VAL A 198 2.88 -6.87 15.60
CA VAL A 198 4.07 -7.72 15.70
C VAL A 198 4.56 -8.11 14.30
N LEU A 199 5.75 -7.63 13.94
CA LEU A 199 6.36 -7.83 12.63
C LEU A 199 6.40 -9.28 12.17
N GLU A 200 6.87 -10.19 13.01
CA GLU A 200 7.03 -11.60 12.67
C GLU A 200 5.69 -12.25 12.34
N THR A 201 4.62 -11.85 13.02
CA THR A 201 3.25 -12.31 12.75
C THR A 201 2.72 -11.74 11.43
N LYS A 202 2.92 -10.43 11.18
CA LYS A 202 2.61 -9.79 9.90
C LYS A 202 3.31 -10.49 8.74
N ARG A 203 4.61 -10.78 8.89
CA ARG A 203 5.41 -11.48 7.89
C ARG A 203 4.89 -12.90 7.66
N SER A 204 4.55 -13.64 8.72
CA SER A 204 3.96 -14.98 8.60
C SER A 204 2.66 -14.93 7.80
N ARG A 205 1.75 -14.02 8.14
CA ARG A 205 0.47 -13.87 7.45
C ARG A 205 0.64 -13.44 5.99
N LEU A 206 1.54 -12.51 5.68
CA LEU A 206 1.84 -12.14 4.29
C LEU A 206 2.39 -13.34 3.48
N LYS A 207 3.22 -14.20 4.09
CA LYS A 207 3.66 -15.45 3.43
C LYS A 207 2.50 -16.41 3.18
N GLU A 208 1.56 -16.53 4.11
CA GLU A 208 0.35 -17.35 3.92
C GLU A 208 -0.56 -16.77 2.82
N ALA A 209 -0.75 -15.44 2.77
CA ALA A 209 -1.48 -14.78 1.69
C ALA A 209 -0.82 -15.05 0.32
N PHE A 210 0.51 -14.98 0.25
CA PHE A 210 1.25 -15.32 -0.97
C PHE A 210 1.02 -16.77 -1.42
N LYS A 211 1.03 -17.74 -0.48
CA LYS A 211 0.75 -19.16 -0.79
C LYS A 211 -0.67 -19.36 -1.30
N LEU A 212 -1.66 -18.68 -0.72
CA LEU A 212 -3.06 -18.76 -1.14
C LEU A 212 -3.25 -18.17 -2.54
N LEU A 213 -2.59 -17.06 -2.87
CA LEU A 213 -2.62 -16.49 -4.22
C LEU A 213 -1.96 -17.43 -5.23
N GLN A 214 -0.86 -18.09 -4.86
CA GLN A 214 -0.25 -19.13 -5.69
C GLN A 214 -1.25 -20.28 -5.94
N ALA A 215 -1.90 -20.78 -4.88
CA ALA A 215 -2.90 -21.84 -5.00
C ALA A 215 -4.11 -21.42 -5.85
N SER A 216 -4.52 -20.15 -5.78
CA SER A 216 -5.57 -19.57 -6.65
C SER A 216 -5.18 -19.66 -8.12
N MET A 217 -3.96 -19.23 -8.45
CA MET A 217 -3.45 -19.28 -9.82
C MET A 217 -3.31 -20.72 -10.32
N ASP A 218 -2.80 -21.63 -9.48
CA ASP A 218 -2.63 -23.04 -9.84
C ASP A 218 -3.99 -23.71 -10.09
N THR A 219 -5.00 -23.40 -9.28
CA THR A 219 -6.36 -23.96 -9.41
C THR A 219 -7.11 -23.35 -10.60
N SER A 220 -6.86 -22.09 -10.92
CA SER A 220 -7.44 -21.40 -12.08
C SER A 220 -6.76 -21.75 -13.41
N SER A 221 -5.68 -22.54 -13.40
CA SER A 221 -4.99 -22.95 -14.62
C SER A 221 -5.88 -23.86 -15.47
N LEU A 222 -6.29 -23.35 -16.64
CA LEU A 222 -7.22 -24.05 -17.52
C LEU A 222 -6.49 -25.15 -18.32
N SER A 223 -6.95 -26.39 -18.21
CA SER A 223 -6.58 -27.44 -19.17
C SER A 223 -7.22 -27.15 -20.54
N ILE A 224 -6.58 -27.60 -21.63
CA ILE A 224 -7.00 -27.40 -23.03
C ILE A 224 -8.46 -27.86 -23.28
N THR A 225 -8.92 -28.89 -22.57
CA THR A 225 -10.30 -29.37 -22.66
C THR A 225 -11.32 -28.43 -22.01
N SER A 226 -10.92 -27.73 -20.94
CA SER A 226 -11.76 -26.77 -20.20
C SER A 226 -11.84 -25.40 -20.89
N THR A 227 -10.83 -25.01 -21.67
CA THR A 227 -10.90 -23.75 -22.45
C THR A 227 -11.90 -23.83 -23.61
N LEU A 228 -12.05 -25.02 -24.21
CA LEU A 228 -12.95 -25.25 -25.34
C LEU A 228 -14.45 -25.26 -24.96
N SER A 229 -14.77 -25.46 -23.69
CA SER A 229 -16.16 -25.50 -23.19
C SER A 229 -16.67 -24.16 -22.66
N LEU A 230 -15.78 -23.18 -22.46
CA LEU A 230 -16.12 -21.88 -21.90
C LEU A 230 -16.49 -20.88 -23.01
N SER A 231 -17.47 -20.02 -22.71
CA SER A 231 -17.79 -18.89 -23.57
C SER A 231 -16.67 -17.85 -23.52
N ALA A 232 -16.55 -17.04 -24.58
CA ALA A 232 -15.55 -15.96 -24.63
C ALA A 232 -15.66 -14.98 -23.44
N THR A 233 -16.87 -14.74 -22.93
CA THR A 233 -17.10 -13.88 -21.76
C THR A 233 -16.61 -14.50 -20.45
N GLU A 234 -16.77 -15.81 -20.27
CA GLU A 234 -16.27 -16.51 -19.08
C GLU A 234 -14.74 -16.64 -19.11
N LEU A 235 -14.15 -16.88 -20.29
CA LEU A 235 -12.70 -16.89 -20.46
C LEU A 235 -12.08 -15.53 -20.11
N HIS A 236 -12.65 -14.43 -20.61
CA HIS A 236 -12.19 -13.09 -20.28
C HIS A 236 -12.26 -12.80 -18.77
N LYS A 237 -13.36 -13.22 -18.12
CA LYS A 237 -13.53 -13.03 -16.68
C LYS A 237 -12.47 -13.80 -15.88
N LEU A 238 -12.17 -15.03 -16.27
CA LEU A 238 -11.14 -15.86 -15.63
C LEU A 238 -9.73 -15.29 -15.81
N SER A 239 -9.39 -14.84 -17.02
CA SER A 239 -8.12 -14.15 -17.31
C SER A 239 -8.00 -12.86 -16.47
N SER A 240 -9.08 -12.09 -16.35
CA SER A 240 -9.10 -10.89 -15.50
C SER A 240 -8.94 -11.20 -14.02
N SER A 241 -9.53 -12.29 -13.50
CA SER A 241 -9.31 -12.68 -12.10
C SER A 241 -7.90 -13.19 -11.85
N ARG A 242 -7.35 -13.96 -12.79
CA ARG A 242 -6.00 -14.51 -12.68
C ARG A 242 -4.92 -13.43 -12.72
N SER A 243 -5.09 -12.43 -13.60
CA SER A 243 -4.19 -11.27 -13.64
C SER A 243 -4.26 -10.42 -12.37
N ALA A 244 -5.45 -10.28 -11.76
CA ALA A 244 -5.59 -9.63 -10.45
C ALA A 244 -4.88 -10.42 -9.34
N ASP A 245 -5.08 -11.74 -9.26
CA ASP A 245 -4.41 -12.59 -8.28
C ASP A 245 -2.88 -12.58 -8.47
N SER A 246 -2.42 -12.57 -9.72
CA SER A 246 -0.99 -12.46 -10.05
C SER A 246 -0.41 -11.11 -9.60
N PHE A 247 -1.13 -10.01 -9.86
CA PHE A 247 -0.75 -8.68 -9.38
C PHE A 247 -0.64 -8.65 -7.85
N ASP A 248 -1.68 -9.12 -7.15
CA ASP A 248 -1.73 -9.15 -5.68
C ASP A 248 -0.60 -10.01 -5.10
N GLN A 249 -0.23 -11.10 -5.77
CA GLN A 249 0.88 -11.94 -5.37
C GLN A 249 2.21 -11.21 -5.48
N VAL A 250 2.45 -10.55 -6.62
CA VAL A 250 3.68 -9.77 -6.87
C VAL A 250 3.78 -8.60 -5.87
N MET A 251 2.68 -7.92 -5.56
CA MET A 251 2.66 -6.86 -4.55
C MET A 251 2.90 -7.39 -3.13
N THR A 252 2.34 -8.55 -2.81
CA THR A 252 2.58 -9.23 -1.51
C THR A 252 4.06 -9.58 -1.36
N ASN A 253 4.69 -10.10 -2.42
CA ASN A 253 6.12 -10.38 -2.40
C ASN A 253 6.97 -9.09 -2.29
N ALA A 254 6.60 -8.03 -3.03
CA ALA A 254 7.28 -6.74 -2.93
C ALA A 254 7.20 -6.15 -1.51
N MET A 255 6.08 -6.33 -0.80
CA MET A 255 5.93 -5.93 0.59
C MET A 255 6.82 -6.76 1.53
N LEU A 256 6.94 -8.07 1.31
CA LEU A 256 7.85 -8.93 2.07
C LEU A 256 9.32 -8.51 1.88
N GLU A 257 9.71 -8.18 0.65
CA GLU A 257 11.04 -7.65 0.32
C GLU A 257 11.27 -6.28 0.99
N LEU A 258 10.29 -5.38 0.94
CA LEU A 258 10.37 -4.07 1.59
C LEU A 258 10.58 -4.19 3.10
N ILE A 259 9.87 -5.11 3.77
CA ILE A 259 10.06 -5.36 5.21
C ILE A 259 11.50 -5.77 5.53
N GLU A 260 12.13 -6.61 4.70
CA GLU A 260 13.53 -7.00 4.91
C GLU A 260 14.49 -5.85 4.65
N THR A 261 14.25 -5.07 3.61
CA THR A 261 15.03 -3.87 3.30
C THR A 261 14.94 -2.86 4.45
N GLN A 262 13.74 -2.58 4.97
CA GLN A 262 13.53 -1.72 6.14
C GLN A 262 14.28 -2.23 7.37
N ARG A 263 14.22 -3.54 7.65
CA ARG A 263 14.92 -4.15 8.77
C ARG A 263 16.44 -4.07 8.62
N SER A 264 16.95 -4.18 7.39
CA SER A 264 18.37 -3.98 7.09
C SER A 264 18.78 -2.53 7.33
N MET A 265 17.97 -1.56 6.88
CA MET A 265 18.21 -0.13 7.08
C MET A 265 18.18 0.27 8.56
N GLU A 266 17.24 -0.24 9.35
CA GLU A 266 17.20 -0.03 10.80
C GLU A 266 18.50 -0.49 11.48
N ARG A 267 19.05 -1.64 11.08
CA ARG A 267 20.34 -2.13 11.60
C ARG A 267 21.51 -1.25 11.15
N THR A 268 21.57 -0.90 9.87
CA THR A 268 22.64 -0.07 9.30
C THR A 268 22.69 1.30 9.97
N LEU A 269 21.53 1.90 10.24
CA LEU A 269 21.42 3.21 10.88
C LEU A 269 21.38 3.14 12.42
N SER A 270 21.39 1.95 13.02
CA SER A 270 21.22 1.74 14.46
C SER A 270 19.95 2.40 15.02
N LEU A 271 18.85 2.31 14.28
CA LEU A 271 17.54 2.86 14.66
C LEU A 271 16.78 1.92 15.60
N PRO A 272 15.83 2.45 16.39
CA PRO A 272 14.88 1.62 17.13
C PRO A 272 14.11 0.67 16.20
N ALA A 273 13.88 -0.55 16.66
CA ALA A 273 13.12 -1.54 15.92
C ALA A 273 11.67 -1.07 15.69
N GLY A 274 11.20 -1.17 14.44
CA GLY A 274 9.83 -0.80 14.08
C GLY A 274 9.63 0.67 13.68
N LEU A 275 10.70 1.47 13.64
CA LEU A 275 10.61 2.87 13.20
C LEU A 275 10.30 2.98 11.69
N LEU A 276 11.01 2.19 10.88
CA LEU A 276 10.83 2.10 9.44
C LEU A 276 9.95 0.90 9.08
N VAL A 277 10.15 -0.21 9.77
CA VAL A 277 9.55 -1.49 9.43
C VAL A 277 8.01 -1.44 9.48
N GLY A 278 7.37 -1.90 8.41
CA GLY A 278 5.93 -1.96 8.28
C GLY A 278 5.28 -0.70 7.69
N SER A 279 6.06 0.37 7.48
CA SER A 279 5.67 1.57 6.74
C SER A 279 5.50 1.27 5.25
N SER A 280 4.76 2.10 4.52
CA SER A 280 4.76 2.03 3.05
C SER A 280 6.16 2.39 2.49
N LEU A 281 6.39 2.10 1.21
CA LEU A 281 7.64 2.51 0.54
C LEU A 281 7.85 4.03 0.58
N VAL A 282 6.79 4.80 0.31
CA VAL A 282 6.84 6.27 0.32
C VAL A 282 7.07 6.78 1.74
N GLU A 283 6.35 6.24 2.72
CA GLU A 283 6.52 6.57 4.13
C GLU A 283 7.96 6.24 4.61
N THR A 284 8.53 5.13 4.14
CA THR A 284 9.94 4.75 4.44
C THR A 284 10.90 5.81 3.93
N VAL A 285 10.73 6.24 2.67
CA VAL A 285 11.56 7.30 2.08
C VAL A 285 11.39 8.62 2.85
N GLN A 286 10.15 8.99 3.22
CA GLN A 286 9.89 10.18 4.01
C GLN A 286 10.58 10.15 5.37
N LYS A 287 10.52 9.02 6.09
CA LYS A 287 11.20 8.84 7.37
C LYS A 287 12.72 8.89 7.21
N LEU A 288 13.29 8.28 6.17
CA LEU A 288 14.72 8.34 5.89
C LEU A 288 15.21 9.76 5.60
N VAL A 289 14.45 10.55 4.84
CA VAL A 289 14.76 11.97 4.58
C VAL A 289 14.63 12.77 5.88
N THR A 290 13.61 12.52 6.69
CA THR A 290 13.43 13.15 8.00
C THR A 290 14.61 12.86 8.95
N LEU A 291 15.18 11.66 8.88
CA LEU A 291 16.32 11.23 9.69
C LEU A 291 17.67 11.81 9.23
N HIS A 292 17.75 12.41 8.05
CA HIS A 292 19.02 12.89 7.46
C HIS A 292 19.88 13.75 8.40
N PRO A 293 19.34 14.71 9.17
CA PRO A 293 20.15 15.52 10.10
C PRO A 293 20.85 14.70 11.18
N LEU A 294 20.26 13.56 11.58
CA LEU A 294 20.79 12.68 12.63
C LEU A 294 21.64 11.55 12.06
N HIS A 295 21.24 11.07 10.90
CA HIS A 295 21.83 9.94 10.20
C HIS A 295 22.12 10.36 8.77
N ARG A 296 23.32 10.88 8.54
CA ARG A 296 23.71 11.38 7.21
C ARG A 296 23.51 10.35 6.10
N GLN A 297 23.80 9.08 6.40
CA GLN A 297 23.62 7.96 5.48
C GLN A 297 22.14 7.70 5.12
N ALA A 298 21.18 8.20 5.91
CA ALA A 298 19.75 7.99 5.65
C ALA A 298 19.30 8.59 4.32
N LEU A 299 19.85 9.74 3.91
CA LEU A 299 19.54 10.33 2.60
C LEU A 299 20.06 9.46 1.45
N VAL A 300 21.22 8.82 1.61
CA VAL A 300 21.76 7.87 0.62
C VAL A 300 20.89 6.61 0.55
N LEU A 301 20.47 6.08 1.70
CA LEU A 301 19.57 4.92 1.76
C LEU A 301 18.18 5.23 1.17
N ALA A 302 17.70 6.47 1.28
CA ALA A 302 16.47 6.90 0.62
C ALA A 302 16.60 6.81 -0.91
N VAL A 303 17.76 7.19 -1.47
CA VAL A 303 18.05 7.06 -2.91
C VAL A 303 18.20 5.61 -3.32
N ASP A 304 18.84 4.78 -2.50
CA ASP A 304 18.94 3.34 -2.75
C ASP A 304 17.55 2.68 -2.78
N CYS A 305 16.61 3.13 -1.95
CA CYS A 305 15.20 2.70 -2.03
C CYS A 305 14.54 3.15 -3.33
N VAL A 306 14.75 4.40 -3.75
CA VAL A 306 14.20 4.93 -5.01
C VAL A 306 14.67 4.10 -6.21
N GLU A 307 15.95 3.73 -6.24
CA GLU A 307 16.52 2.90 -7.30
C GLU A 307 15.97 1.47 -7.24
N THR A 308 16.03 0.83 -6.06
CA THR A 308 15.64 -0.57 -5.85
C THR A 308 14.17 -0.81 -6.19
N TYR A 309 13.29 0.14 -5.82
CA TYR A 309 11.84 0.02 -6.03
C TYR A 309 11.34 0.88 -7.20
N CYS A 310 12.26 1.47 -7.97
CA CYS A 310 11.96 2.25 -9.18
C CYS A 310 10.93 3.37 -8.96
N ILE A 311 11.09 4.14 -7.87
CA ILE A 311 10.22 5.29 -7.60
C ILE A 311 10.50 6.36 -8.66
N PRO A 312 9.47 6.90 -9.34
CA PRO A 312 9.66 7.94 -10.33
C PRO A 312 10.40 9.17 -9.76
N PRO A 313 11.42 9.72 -10.46
CA PRO A 313 12.19 10.87 -9.98
C PRO A 313 11.32 12.06 -9.56
N ARG A 314 10.25 12.34 -10.32
CA ARG A 314 9.29 13.41 -10.00
C ARG A 314 8.58 13.17 -8.66
N GLN A 315 8.15 11.94 -8.39
CA GLN A 315 7.50 11.56 -7.13
C GLN A 315 8.48 11.67 -5.95
N PHE A 316 9.72 11.23 -6.15
CA PHE A 316 10.77 11.35 -5.14
C PHE A 316 11.06 12.82 -4.79
N TRP A 317 11.17 13.71 -5.78
CA TRP A 317 11.39 15.14 -5.52
C TRP A 317 10.23 15.83 -4.80
N TRP A 318 8.98 15.52 -5.14
CA TRP A 318 7.84 15.99 -4.36
C TRP A 318 7.84 15.48 -2.92
N THR A 319 8.41 14.30 -2.70
CA THR A 319 8.54 13.72 -1.37
C THR A 319 9.63 14.45 -0.57
N LEU A 320 10.79 14.71 -1.20
CA LEU A 320 11.87 15.50 -0.63
C LEU A 320 11.40 16.92 -0.26
N LEU A 321 10.77 17.64 -1.19
CA LEU A 321 10.31 19.01 -0.97
C LEU A 321 9.38 19.10 0.25
N ARG A 322 8.35 18.24 0.30
CA ARG A 322 7.39 18.23 1.40
C ARG A 322 8.03 17.91 2.76
N VAL A 323 8.93 16.94 2.80
CA VAL A 323 9.58 16.53 4.05
C VAL A 323 10.60 17.56 4.51
N LEU A 324 11.45 18.06 3.62
CA LEU A 324 12.48 19.04 3.96
C LEU A 324 11.86 20.38 4.36
N ALA A 325 10.79 20.83 3.68
CA ALA A 325 10.04 22.02 4.08
C ALA A 325 9.43 21.85 5.48
N ARG A 326 8.68 20.76 5.70
CA ARG A 326 8.04 20.47 7.01
C ARG A 326 9.03 20.35 8.16
N THR A 327 10.27 19.93 7.88
CA THR A 327 11.32 19.74 8.90
C THR A 327 12.32 20.90 8.95
N ASP A 328 12.02 22.01 8.28
CA ASP A 328 12.85 23.23 8.20
C ASP A 328 14.29 22.98 7.69
N GLN A 329 14.49 21.92 6.89
CA GLN A 329 15.78 21.51 6.33
C GLN A 329 16.08 22.19 4.98
N TRP A 330 15.92 23.51 4.92
CA TRP A 330 16.04 24.29 3.68
C TRP A 330 17.46 24.29 3.08
N GLU A 331 18.49 24.26 3.91
CA GLU A 331 19.89 24.21 3.45
C GLU A 331 20.19 22.92 2.68
N THR A 332 19.68 21.79 3.17
CA THR A 332 19.77 20.51 2.46
C THR A 332 19.01 20.56 1.14
N LEU A 333 17.82 21.16 1.12
CA LEU A 333 17.04 21.34 -0.10
C LEU A 333 17.78 22.19 -1.15
N LEU A 334 18.35 23.33 -0.74
CA LEU A 334 19.15 24.21 -1.61
C LEU A 334 20.36 23.48 -2.18
N ALA A 335 21.11 22.76 -1.34
CA ALA A 335 22.29 22.04 -1.78
C ALA A 335 21.96 20.94 -2.80
N LEU A 336 20.83 20.23 -2.61
CA LEU A 336 20.36 19.21 -3.55
C LEU A 336 19.88 19.83 -4.87
N ALA A 337 19.04 20.88 -4.81
CA ALA A 337 18.46 21.54 -5.98
C ALA A 337 19.50 22.32 -6.80
N GLY A 338 20.53 22.85 -6.17
CA GLY A 338 21.66 23.50 -6.85
C GLY A 338 22.63 22.51 -7.51
N ALA A 339 22.72 21.28 -7.00
CA ALA A 339 23.59 20.26 -7.57
C ALA A 339 22.98 19.53 -8.77
N ILE A 340 21.66 19.32 -8.76
CA ILE A 340 20.94 18.60 -9.81
C ILE A 340 19.63 19.32 -10.06
N ARG A 341 19.35 19.64 -11.34
CA ARG A 341 18.07 20.22 -11.74
C ARG A 341 16.92 19.30 -11.28
N PRO A 342 15.98 19.79 -10.45
CA PRO A 342 14.84 19.00 -10.02
C PRO A 342 13.95 18.62 -11.22
N PRO A 343 13.50 17.35 -11.37
CA PRO A 343 12.52 16.93 -12.36
C PRO A 343 11.14 17.61 -12.20
N ILE A 344 10.89 18.24 -11.05
CA ILE A 344 9.69 19.05 -10.79
C ILE A 344 9.86 20.52 -11.22
N GLY A 345 11.06 20.93 -11.62
CA GLY A 345 11.43 22.34 -11.82
C GLY A 345 11.75 23.07 -10.52
N TYR A 346 12.20 24.32 -10.64
CA TYR A 346 12.49 25.21 -9.52
C TYR A 346 11.25 25.99 -9.06
N VAL A 347 10.29 26.26 -9.95
CA VAL A 347 9.08 27.03 -9.62
C VAL A 347 8.34 26.45 -8.40
N PRO A 348 8.00 25.14 -8.34
CA PRO A 348 7.27 24.62 -7.19
C PRO A 348 8.08 24.64 -5.88
N ILE A 349 9.41 24.62 -5.98
CA ILE A 349 10.28 24.73 -4.81
C ILE A 349 10.22 26.15 -4.26
N ILE A 350 10.27 27.14 -5.14
CA ILE A 350 10.22 28.56 -4.78
C ILE A 350 8.87 28.92 -4.18
N GLU A 351 7.76 28.48 -4.78
CA GLU A 351 6.41 28.70 -4.23
C GLU A 351 6.32 28.22 -2.77
N VAL A 352 6.75 26.99 -2.49
CA VAL A 352 6.78 26.44 -1.13
C VAL A 352 7.74 27.20 -0.19
N MET A 353 8.84 27.73 -0.72
CA MET A 353 9.76 28.56 0.07
C MET A 353 9.16 29.92 0.41
N LEU A 354 8.36 30.52 -0.48
CA LEU A 354 7.68 31.79 -0.24
C LEU A 354 6.54 31.61 0.77
N ASP A 355 5.76 30.54 0.63
CA ASP A 355 4.69 30.17 1.58
C ASP A 355 5.20 29.99 3.03
N GLU A 356 6.48 29.64 3.21
CA GLU A 356 7.13 29.41 4.51
C GLU A 356 8.07 30.57 4.92
N ASP A 357 7.92 31.76 4.31
CA ASP A 357 8.69 32.99 4.60
C ASP A 357 10.22 32.85 4.38
N LYS A 358 10.65 31.98 3.46
CA LYS A 358 12.08 31.73 3.15
C LYS A 358 12.57 32.50 1.91
N GLN A 359 12.11 33.73 1.72
CA GLN A 359 12.47 34.62 0.59
C GLN A 359 14.00 34.73 0.37
N ASN A 360 14.78 34.86 1.44
CA ASN A 360 16.25 34.98 1.33
C ASN A 360 16.89 33.75 0.70
N LEU A 361 16.43 32.56 1.08
CA LEU A 361 16.92 31.30 0.54
C LEU A 361 16.44 31.09 -0.90
N ALA A 362 15.22 31.55 -1.22
CA ALA A 362 14.70 31.50 -2.58
C ALA A 362 15.53 32.36 -3.56
N ARG A 363 16.02 33.52 -3.11
CA ARG A 363 16.97 34.35 -3.88
C ARG A 363 18.31 33.64 -4.13
N ILE A 364 18.84 32.92 -3.14
CA ILE A 364 20.05 32.11 -3.32
C ILE A 364 19.83 31.02 -4.37
N LEU A 365 18.65 30.38 -4.37
CA LEU A 365 18.32 29.36 -5.35
C LEU A 365 18.21 29.94 -6.77
N LEU A 366 17.64 31.14 -6.92
CA LEU A 366 17.53 31.85 -8.20
C LEU A 366 18.91 32.00 -8.89
N ASP A 367 19.96 32.28 -8.13
CA ASP A 367 21.32 32.42 -8.66
C ASP A 367 21.91 31.10 -9.16
N ALA A 368 21.39 29.96 -8.71
CA ALA A 368 21.78 28.63 -9.16
C ALA A 368 21.05 28.17 -10.44
N ILE A 369 19.97 28.85 -10.85
CA ILE A 369 19.18 28.47 -12.02
C ILE A 369 19.92 28.88 -13.30
N GLN A 370 20.27 27.88 -14.11
CA GLN A 370 20.94 28.09 -15.41
C GLN A 370 19.96 28.34 -16.56
N ASP A 371 18.75 27.78 -16.46
CA ASP A 371 17.70 27.89 -17.47
C ASP A 371 17.10 29.30 -17.44
N ARG A 372 17.16 30.01 -18.58
CA ARG A 372 16.78 31.42 -18.65
C ARG A 372 15.28 31.63 -18.42
N ASP A 373 14.46 30.80 -19.04
CA ASP A 373 13.00 30.95 -19.00
C ASP A 373 12.50 30.65 -17.58
N GLU A 374 13.02 29.58 -16.96
CA GLU A 374 12.69 29.21 -15.58
C GLU A 374 13.22 30.25 -14.57
N ARG A 375 14.38 30.86 -14.83
CA ARG A 375 14.93 31.94 -14.01
C ARG A 375 14.08 33.20 -14.08
N GLU A 376 13.60 33.58 -15.27
CA GLU A 376 12.71 34.73 -15.45
C GLU A 376 11.36 34.51 -14.73
N GLN A 377 10.80 33.30 -14.80
CA GLN A 377 9.59 32.93 -14.05
C GLN A 377 9.77 33.02 -12.54
N VAL A 378 10.85 32.46 -12.00
CA VAL A 378 11.15 32.52 -10.56
C VAL A 378 11.41 33.97 -10.10
N ALA A 379 12.10 34.78 -10.92
CA ALA A 379 12.33 36.19 -10.60
C ALA A 379 11.03 37.00 -10.55
N ALA A 380 10.06 36.71 -11.42
CA ALA A 380 8.75 37.34 -11.39
C ALA A 380 7.98 36.99 -10.10
N LEU A 381 7.95 35.71 -9.72
CA LEU A 381 7.31 35.27 -8.46
C LEU A 381 7.91 35.97 -7.22
N LEU A 382 9.24 36.11 -7.18
CA LEU A 382 9.92 36.82 -6.08
C LEU A 382 9.66 38.33 -6.06
N ALA A 383 9.27 38.93 -7.18
CA ALA A 383 8.88 40.33 -7.26
C ALA A 383 7.44 40.52 -6.80
N GLU A 384 6.51 39.65 -7.23
CA GLU A 384 5.11 39.67 -6.80
C GLU A 384 4.97 39.50 -5.27
N ASP A 385 5.75 38.60 -4.68
CA ASP A 385 5.75 38.39 -3.23
C ASP A 385 6.26 39.62 -2.45
N GLN A 386 7.25 40.34 -3.00
CA GLN A 386 7.75 41.59 -2.41
C GLN A 386 6.75 42.75 -2.50
N GLU A 387 5.92 42.79 -3.54
CA GLU A 387 4.85 43.78 -3.69
C GLU A 387 3.73 43.50 -2.68
N ASN A 388 3.36 42.22 -2.49
CA ASN A 388 2.36 41.80 -1.50
C ASN A 388 2.77 42.11 -0.04
N ASP A 389 4.06 41.99 0.29
CA ASP A 389 4.57 42.35 1.62
C ASP A 389 4.61 43.88 1.87
N GLN A 390 4.64 44.69 0.81
CA GLN A 390 4.66 46.15 0.90
C GLN A 390 3.26 46.79 0.95
N GLU A 391 2.21 46.06 0.59
CA GLU A 391 0.85 46.49 0.91
C GLU A 391 0.63 46.37 2.42
N PRO A 392 0.42 47.49 3.16
CA PRO A 392 0.15 47.40 4.58
C PRO A 392 -1.12 46.58 4.75
N ARG A 393 -1.03 45.42 5.43
CA ARG A 393 -2.18 44.69 5.95
C ARG A 393 -3.04 45.70 6.71
N GLN A 394 -4.07 46.21 6.04
CA GLN A 394 -5.08 47.04 6.67
C GLN A 394 -5.72 46.11 7.70
N LEU A 395 -5.32 46.31 8.95
CA LEU A 395 -6.02 45.80 10.12
C LEU A 395 -7.44 46.35 10.02
N ASP A 396 -8.34 45.55 9.46
CA ASP A 396 -9.77 45.72 9.64
C ASP A 396 -10.06 45.49 11.13
N THR A 397 -9.86 46.54 11.91
CA THR A 397 -10.56 46.74 13.17
C THR A 397 -12.03 46.94 12.86
N LEU A 398 -12.84 45.91 13.09
CA LEU A 398 -14.23 46.03 13.54
C LEU A 398 -14.58 44.94 14.55
#